data_AF-A0A527YXM3-F1
#
_entry.id   AF-A0A527YXM3-F1
#
_cell.length_a   1.000
_cell.length_b   1.000
_cell.length_c   1.000
_cell.angle_alpha   90.00
_cell.angle_beta   90.00
_cell.angle_gamma   90.00
#
_symmetry.space_group_name_H-M   'P 1'
#
loop_
_entity.id
_entity.type
_entity.pdbx_description
1 polymer ?
#
loop_
_entity_poly.entity_id
_entity_poly.type
_entity_poly.pdbx_seq_one_letter_code
_entity_poly.pdbx_strand_id
1 'polypeptide(L)'
;IDAHVEQYLRHAIVMFRKQRGRLPSARWHEVPRSGIHALLRLAHGQWPPAIKPTCMADVVRFAICDEYENWLREERGLACSSVAALMWEARNFLAWQIDRGIDGLTGLSISDVDRYMDVRAPKLTRAHPYNGQRH
;
A
#
# COMPACT_ATOMS: atom_id res chain seq x y z
N ILE A 1 -5.53 11.02 0.06
CA ILE A 1 -5.21 11.20 -1.38
C ILE A 1 -4.81 12.65 -1.54
N ASP A 2 -3.61 12.89 -2.07
CA ASP A 2 -3.07 14.24 -2.27
C ASP A 2 -4.03 15.09 -3.13
N ALA A 3 -4.32 16.32 -2.67
CA ALA A 3 -5.23 17.25 -3.35
C ALA A 3 -4.79 17.55 -4.80
N HIS A 4 -3.48 17.54 -5.06
CA HIS A 4 -2.92 17.76 -6.39
C HIS A 4 -3.24 16.59 -7.34
N VAL A 5 -3.21 15.36 -6.84
CA VAL A 5 -3.55 14.17 -7.61
C VAL A 5 -5.04 14.17 -7.99
N GLU A 6 -5.91 14.56 -7.06
CA GLU A 6 -7.34 14.65 -7.30
C GLU A 6 -7.69 15.71 -8.36
N GLN A 7 -7.05 16.88 -8.30
CA GLN A 7 -7.25 17.94 -9.30
C GLN A 7 -6.77 17.53 -10.70
N TYR A 8 -5.62 16.86 -10.79
CA TYR A 8 -5.14 16.29 -12.05
C TYR A 8 -6.11 15.26 -12.63
N LEU A 9 -6.63 14.34 -11.80
CA LEU A 9 -7.54 13.29 -12.26
C LEU A 9 -8.82 13.88 -12.87
N ARG A 10 -9.38 14.93 -12.26
CA ARG A 10 -10.54 15.65 -12.81
C ARG A 10 -10.24 16.27 -14.17
N HIS A 11 -9.07 16.90 -14.31
CA HIS A 11 -8.64 17.49 -15.58
C HIS A 11 -8.45 16.41 -16.66
N ALA A 12 -7.83 15.28 -16.32
CA ALA A 12 -7.61 14.16 -17.23
C ALA A 12 -8.92 13.53 -17.72
N ILE A 13 -9.95 13.45 -16.87
CA ILE A 13 -11.29 12.97 -17.26
C ILE A 13 -11.93 13.88 -18.32
N VAL A 14 -11.83 15.20 -18.14
CA VAL A 14 -12.37 16.19 -19.10
C VAL A 14 -11.67 16.05 -20.46
N MET A 15 -10.34 15.92 -20.46
CA MET A 15 -9.55 15.74 -21.68
C MET A 15 -9.85 14.41 -22.38
N PHE A 16 -9.98 13.32 -21.61
CA PHE A 16 -10.33 12.01 -22.18
C PHE A 16 -11.71 12.04 -22.86
N ARG A 17 -12.70 12.66 -22.22
CA ARG A 17 -14.04 12.80 -22.80
C ARG A 17 -14.01 13.62 -24.08
N LYS A 18 -13.25 14.71 -24.13
CA LYS A 18 -13.04 15.52 -25.35
C LYS A 18 -12.42 14.72 -26.49
N GLN A 19 -11.44 13.85 -26.19
CA GLN A 19 -10.71 13.09 -27.23
C GLN A 19 -11.43 11.81 -27.69
N ARG A 20 -12.09 11.10 -26.78
CA ARG A 20 -12.63 9.75 -27.03
C ARG A 20 -14.16 9.73 -27.13
N GLY A 21 -14.84 10.84 -26.87
CA GLY A 21 -16.31 10.96 -26.93
C GLY A 21 -17.06 10.15 -25.86
N ARG A 22 -16.36 9.47 -24.94
CA ARG A 22 -16.94 8.63 -23.90
C ARG A 22 -16.30 8.86 -22.53
N LEU A 23 -17.02 8.47 -21.48
CA LEU A 23 -16.50 8.46 -20.13
C LEU A 23 -15.44 7.36 -19.94
N PRO A 24 -14.43 7.59 -19.09
CA PRO A 24 -13.48 6.54 -18.72
C PRO A 24 -14.13 5.38 -17.96
N SER A 25 -13.44 4.24 -17.90
CA SER A 25 -13.89 3.10 -17.08
C SER A 25 -13.82 3.41 -15.57
N ALA A 26 -14.52 2.62 -14.76
CA ALA A 26 -14.49 2.79 -13.29
C ALA A 26 -13.08 2.73 -12.69
N ARG A 27 -12.14 2.00 -13.32
CA ARG A 27 -10.73 1.88 -12.92
C ARG A 27 -9.82 2.97 -13.49
N TRP A 28 -10.38 4.00 -14.14
CA TRP A 28 -9.62 5.10 -14.72
C TRP A 28 -8.78 5.87 -13.71
N HIS A 29 -9.05 5.79 -12.42
CA HIS A 29 -8.24 6.44 -11.40
C HIS A 29 -6.93 5.69 -11.09
N GLU A 30 -6.78 4.44 -11.53
CA GLU A 30 -5.60 3.60 -11.28
C GLU A 30 -4.51 3.82 -12.34
N VAL A 31 -4.89 3.92 -13.61
CA VAL A 31 -3.99 4.06 -14.78
C VAL A 31 -3.15 5.36 -14.76
N PRO A 32 -3.74 6.56 -14.63
CA PRO A 32 -3.00 7.80 -14.44
C PRO A 32 -2.22 7.81 -13.13
N ARG A 33 -2.68 7.17 -12.04
CA ARG A 33 -1.90 7.14 -10.78
C ARG A 33 -0.59 6.39 -10.93
N SER A 34 -0.59 5.21 -11.57
CA SER A 34 0.65 4.47 -11.79
C SER A 34 1.60 5.22 -12.73
N GLY A 35 1.09 5.82 -13.80
CA GLY A 35 1.88 6.65 -14.72
C GLY A 35 2.47 7.91 -14.04
N ILE A 36 1.67 8.63 -13.26
CA ILE A 36 2.11 9.80 -12.49
C ILE A 36 3.14 9.38 -11.45
N HIS A 37 2.92 8.29 -10.71
CA HIS A 37 3.89 7.82 -9.72
C HIS A 37 5.21 7.39 -10.39
N ALA A 38 5.16 6.79 -11.58
CA ALA A 38 6.35 6.47 -12.35
C ALA A 38 7.10 7.74 -12.81
N LEU A 39 6.40 8.77 -13.28
CA LEU A 39 6.99 10.05 -13.65
C LEU A 39 7.61 10.78 -12.44
N LEU A 40 6.89 10.81 -11.32
CA LEU A 40 7.38 11.43 -10.09
C LEU A 40 8.59 10.67 -9.53
N ARG A 41 8.60 9.34 -9.64
CA ARG A 41 9.78 8.53 -9.31
C ARG A 41 10.96 8.85 -10.23
N LEU A 42 10.73 9.04 -11.53
CA LEU A 42 11.80 9.41 -12.48
C LEU A 42 12.40 10.78 -12.14
N ALA A 43 11.56 11.78 -11.82
CA ALA A 43 12.01 13.14 -11.55
C ALA A 43 12.64 13.31 -10.16
N HIS A 44 12.11 12.63 -9.14
CA HIS A 44 12.51 12.80 -7.73
C HIS A 44 13.37 11.65 -7.19
N GLY A 45 13.65 10.63 -8.00
CA GLY A 45 14.36 9.40 -7.61
C GLY A 45 13.50 8.46 -6.76
N GLN A 46 12.88 8.98 -5.71
CA GLN A 46 12.02 8.23 -4.80
C GLN A 46 10.62 8.84 -4.72
N TRP A 47 9.62 8.07 -5.18
CA TRP A 47 8.21 8.42 -5.05
C TRP A 47 7.37 7.20 -4.63
N PRO A 48 6.48 7.32 -3.62
CA PRO A 48 6.21 8.52 -2.82
C PRO A 48 7.44 8.98 -2.03
N PRO A 49 7.53 10.27 -1.63
CA PRO A 49 8.64 10.74 -0.81
C PRO A 49 8.75 9.88 0.43
N ALA A 50 9.98 9.67 0.93
CA ALA A 50 10.16 9.03 2.24
C ALA A 50 9.30 9.77 3.26
N ILE A 51 8.38 9.05 3.90
CA ILE A 51 7.61 9.61 5.01
C ILE A 51 8.63 9.91 6.10
N LYS A 52 8.81 11.19 6.44
CA LYS A 52 9.69 11.55 7.54
C LYS A 52 9.03 11.12 8.86
N PRO A 53 9.77 10.49 9.78
CA PRO A 53 9.20 10.10 11.05
C PRO A 53 8.75 11.36 11.80
N THR A 54 7.50 11.36 12.23
CA THR A 54 6.88 12.49 12.94
C THR A 54 6.95 12.34 14.45
N CYS A 55 7.17 11.10 14.93
CA CYS A 55 7.29 10.77 16.33
C CYS A 55 8.29 9.61 16.54
N MET A 56 8.60 9.29 17.80
CA MET A 56 9.51 8.19 18.14
C MET A 56 9.00 6.82 17.65
N ALA A 57 7.68 6.59 17.67
CA ALA A 57 7.09 5.35 17.16
C ALA A 57 7.33 5.18 15.65
N ASP A 58 7.32 6.27 14.87
CA ASP A 58 7.68 6.21 13.45
C ASP A 58 9.16 5.85 13.25
N VAL A 59 10.06 6.39 14.08
CA VAL A 59 11.50 6.08 14.01
C VAL A 59 11.74 4.59 14.24
N VAL A 60 11.14 4.03 15.29
CA VAL A 60 11.26 2.60 15.63
C VAL A 60 10.68 1.74 14.49
N ARG A 61 9.52 2.12 13.94
CA ARG A 61 8.89 1.40 12.83
C ARG A 61 9.76 1.38 11.58
N PHE A 62 10.37 2.51 11.22
CA PHE A 62 11.22 2.60 10.04
C PHE A 62 12.51 1.80 10.24
N ALA A 63 13.14 1.86 11.41
CA ALA A 63 14.31 1.04 11.71
C ALA A 63 14.02 -0.47 11.56
N ILE A 64 12.92 -0.96 12.16
CA ILE A 64 12.50 -2.36 12.02
C ILE A 64 12.25 -2.74 10.56
N CYS A 65 11.59 -1.86 9.79
CA CYS A 65 11.33 -2.11 8.37
C CYS A 65 12.62 -2.17 7.54
N ASP A 66 13.58 -1.28 7.78
CA ASP A 66 14.84 -1.24 7.04
C ASP A 66 15.69 -2.48 7.35
N GLU A 67 15.78 -2.88 8.62
CA GLU A 67 16.46 -4.12 9.02
C GLU A 67 15.81 -5.35 8.40
N TYR A 68 14.48 -5.44 8.45
CA TYR A 68 13.75 -6.56 7.85
C TYR A 68 13.90 -6.61 6.32
N GLU A 69 13.84 -5.45 5.63
CA GLU A 69 14.03 -5.38 4.19
C GLU A 69 15.45 -5.84 3.79
N ASN A 70 16.47 -5.39 4.51
CA ASN A 70 17.85 -5.81 4.28
C ASN A 70 18.00 -7.32 4.48
N TRP A 71 17.44 -7.89 5.54
CA TRP A 71 17.50 -9.33 5.77
C TRP A 71 16.79 -10.14 4.67
N LEU A 72 15.64 -9.67 4.17
CA LEU A 72 14.94 -10.32 3.06
C LEU A 72 15.72 -10.28 1.74
N ARG A 73 16.50 -9.22 1.52
CA ARG A 73 17.29 -9.03 0.30
C ARG A 73 18.62 -9.76 0.37
N GLU A 74 19.39 -9.50 1.40
CA GLU A 74 20.79 -9.90 1.48
C GLU A 74 20.94 -11.32 2.04
N GLU A 75 20.16 -11.68 3.06
CA GLU A 75 20.29 -13.01 3.68
C GLU A 75 19.36 -14.05 3.05
N ARG A 76 18.13 -13.67 2.74
CA ARG A 76 17.16 -14.57 2.11
C ARG A 76 17.26 -14.59 0.58
N GLY A 77 17.92 -13.60 -0.03
CA GLY A 77 18.07 -13.52 -1.49
C GLY A 77 16.74 -13.43 -2.24
N LEU A 78 15.68 -12.87 -1.64
CA LEU A 78 14.36 -12.89 -2.25
C LEU A 78 14.28 -11.96 -3.46
N ALA A 79 13.48 -12.38 -4.45
CA ALA A 79 13.14 -11.54 -5.60
C ALA A 79 12.47 -10.24 -5.15
N CYS A 80 12.73 -9.14 -5.86
CA CYS A 80 12.20 -7.81 -5.54
C CYS A 80 10.68 -7.78 -5.37
N SER A 81 9.93 -8.58 -6.14
CA SER A 81 8.48 -8.68 -6.02
C SER A 81 8.04 -9.30 -4.70
N SER A 82 8.73 -10.36 -4.25
CA SER A 82 8.47 -11.02 -2.96
C SER A 82 8.82 -10.09 -1.80
N VAL A 83 9.97 -9.41 -1.87
CA VAL A 83 10.36 -8.39 -0.87
C VAL A 83 9.29 -7.29 -0.80
N ALA A 84 8.83 -6.77 -1.93
CA ALA A 84 7.80 -5.73 -1.95
C ALA A 84 6.48 -6.19 -1.31
N ALA A 85 6.05 -7.43 -1.57
CA ALA A 85 4.83 -7.98 -0.97
C ALA A 85 4.97 -8.16 0.55
N LEU A 86 6.09 -8.70 1.03
CA LEU A 86 6.37 -8.89 2.45
C LEU A 86 6.53 -7.55 3.19
N MET A 87 7.19 -6.58 2.57
CA MET A 87 7.33 -5.23 3.14
C MET A 87 6.01 -4.48 3.20
N TRP A 88 5.13 -4.67 2.22
CA TRP A 88 3.76 -4.16 2.31
C TRP A 88 3.05 -4.74 3.52
N GLU A 89 3.14 -6.05 3.72
CA GLU A 89 2.53 -6.74 4.86
C GLU A 89 3.08 -6.24 6.21
N ALA A 90 4.40 -6.21 6.36
CA ALA A 90 5.07 -5.77 7.58
C ALA A 90 4.68 -4.33 7.97
N ARG A 91 4.61 -3.42 6.99
CA ARG A 91 4.20 -2.03 7.23
C ARG A 91 2.74 -1.92 7.69
N ASN A 92 1.84 -2.72 7.13
CA ASN A 92 0.43 -2.73 7.54
C ASN A 92 0.27 -3.32 8.96
N PHE A 93 1.02 -4.38 9.27
CA PHE A 93 1.03 -4.98 10.60
C PHE A 93 1.51 -3.99 11.67
N LEU A 94 2.66 -3.33 11.44
CA LEU A 94 3.22 -2.37 12.39
C LEU A 94 2.32 -1.13 12.57
N ALA A 95 1.66 -0.67 11.51
CA ALA A 95 0.68 0.42 11.62
C ALA A 95 -0.54 0.00 12.47
N TRP A 96 -1.10 -1.19 12.19
CA TRP A 96 -2.23 -1.74 12.96
C TRP A 96 -1.90 -1.92 14.45
N GLN A 97 -0.66 -2.29 14.75
CA GLN A 97 -0.19 -2.47 16.12
C GLN A 97 -0.13 -1.13 16.89
N ILE A 98 0.42 -0.09 16.26
CA ILE A 98 0.57 1.25 16.87
C ILE A 98 -0.79 1.89 17.13
N ASP A 99 -1.76 1.72 16.23
CA ASP A 99 -3.14 2.20 16.42
C ASP A 99 -3.80 1.63 17.69
N ARG A 100 -3.26 0.52 18.23
CA ARG A 100 -3.71 -0.14 19.46
C ARG A 100 -2.88 0.23 20.70
N GLY A 101 -1.91 1.15 20.56
CA GLY A 101 -1.06 1.62 21.66
C GLY A 101 0.00 0.61 22.10
N ILE A 102 0.38 -0.34 21.24
CA ILE A 102 1.48 -1.27 21.52
C ILE A 102 2.76 -0.70 20.90
N ASP A 103 3.66 -0.21 21.76
CA ASP A 103 4.90 0.43 21.34
C ASP A 103 5.99 -0.63 21.03
N GLY A 104 6.14 -0.94 19.74
CA GLY A 104 7.19 -1.84 19.24
C GLY A 104 6.88 -3.32 19.40
N LEU A 105 7.77 -4.21 18.92
CA LEU A 105 7.52 -5.65 18.87
C LEU A 105 7.60 -6.35 20.26
N THR A 106 8.14 -5.66 21.26
CA THR A 106 8.33 -6.20 22.61
C THR A 106 6.98 -6.31 23.32
N GLY A 107 6.55 -7.54 23.62
CA GLY A 107 5.24 -7.81 24.23
C GLY A 107 4.15 -8.22 23.24
N LEU A 108 4.49 -8.37 21.96
CA LEU A 108 3.56 -8.89 20.97
C LEU A 108 3.26 -10.38 21.24
N SER A 109 1.98 -10.70 21.45
CA SER A 109 1.54 -12.07 21.69
C SER A 109 1.10 -12.77 20.40
N ILE A 110 1.06 -14.11 20.40
CA ILE A 110 0.48 -14.88 19.29
C ILE A 110 -0.97 -14.45 19.05
N SER A 111 -1.72 -14.16 20.13
CA SER A 111 -3.10 -13.67 20.02
C SER A 111 -3.21 -12.30 19.36
N ASP A 112 -2.18 -11.45 19.39
CA ASP A 112 -2.15 -10.22 18.62
C ASP A 112 -1.91 -10.48 17.13
N VAL A 113 -1.10 -11.47 16.79
CA VAL A 113 -0.93 -11.93 15.41
C VAL A 113 -2.24 -12.48 14.85
N ASP A 114 -2.92 -13.35 15.60
CA ASP A 114 -4.20 -13.92 15.19
C ASP A 114 -5.25 -12.82 14.98
N ARG A 115 -5.33 -11.85 15.90
CA ARG A 115 -6.25 -10.72 15.78
C ARG A 115 -5.95 -9.85 14.57
N TYR A 116 -4.68 -9.64 14.23
CA TYR A 116 -4.32 -8.96 12.99
C TYR A 116 -4.78 -9.76 11.77
N MET A 117 -4.55 -11.08 11.78
CA MET A 117 -4.95 -11.96 10.69
C MET A 117 -6.47 -12.00 10.51
N ASP A 118 -7.25 -11.91 11.57
CA ASP A 118 -8.72 -11.79 11.51
C ASP A 118 -9.17 -10.48 10.86
N VAL A 119 -8.51 -9.36 11.17
CA VAL A 119 -8.79 -8.06 10.53
C VAL A 119 -8.37 -8.05 9.05
N ARG A 120 -7.31 -8.80 8.74
CA ARG A 120 -6.72 -8.90 7.40
C ARG A 120 -7.48 -9.86 6.48
N ALA A 121 -7.96 -11.00 6.98
CA ALA A 121 -8.55 -12.08 6.20
C ALA A 121 -9.73 -11.65 5.29
N PRO A 122 -10.67 -10.80 5.75
CA PRO A 122 -11.73 -10.28 4.89
C PRO A 122 -11.19 -9.48 3.70
N LYS A 123 -10.03 -8.82 3.84
CA LYS A 123 -9.38 -8.02 2.77
C LYS A 123 -8.63 -8.88 1.75
N LEU A 124 -8.42 -10.17 2.04
CA LEU A 124 -7.74 -11.15 1.17
C LEU A 124 -8.73 -12.08 0.48
N THR A 125 -9.96 -12.14 0.96
CA THR A 125 -11.00 -12.95 0.37
C THR A 125 -11.34 -12.32 -0.98
N ARG A 126 -10.95 -12.98 -2.07
CA ARG A 126 -11.43 -12.61 -3.40
C ARG A 126 -12.96 -12.61 -3.34
N ALA A 127 -13.58 -11.46 -3.51
CA ALA A 127 -15.00 -11.36 -3.77
C ALA A 127 -15.28 -12.09 -5.09
N HIS A 128 -15.55 -13.39 -5.00
CA HIS A 128 -16.26 -14.12 -6.04
C HIS A 128 -17.72 -14.13 -5.60
N PRO A 129 -18.58 -13.24 -6.11
CA PRO A 129 -20.00 -13.41 -5.92
C PRO A 129 -20.37 -14.70 -6.66
N TYR A 130 -20.69 -15.74 -5.90
CA TYR A 130 -21.46 -16.87 -6.41
C TYR A 130 -22.86 -16.34 -6.70
N ASN A 131 -23.10 -15.87 -7.92
CA ASN A 131 -24.46 -15.64 -8.41
C ASN A 131 -25.00 -16.97 -8.94
N GLY A 132 -25.49 -17.81 -8.03
CA GLY A 132 -26.21 -19.04 -8.34
C GLY A 132 -27.68 -18.77 -8.56
N GLN A 133 -28.04 -18.19 -9.71
CA GLN A 133 -29.37 -18.38 -10.31
C GLN A 133 -29.22 -19.13 -11.63
N ARG A 134 -29.92 -20.27 -11.71
CA ARG A 134 -30.31 -21.12 -12.86
C ARG A 134 -30.52 -22.53 -12.28
N HIS A 135 -31.65 -23.22 -12.35
CA HIS A 135 -32.86 -23.13 -13.16
C HIS A 135 -34.06 -23.56 -12.31
#